data_AF-A0A6A5XXB1-F1
#
_entry.id   AF-A0A6A5XXB1-F1
#
_cell.length_a   1.000
_cell.length_b   1.000
_cell.length_c   1.000
_cell.angle_alpha   90.00
_cell.angle_beta   90.00
_cell.angle_gamma   90.00
#
_symmetry.space_group_name_H-M   'P 1'
#
loop_
_entity.id
_entity.type
_entity.pdbx_description
1 polymer ?
#
loop_
_entity_poly.entity_id
_entity_poly.type
_entity_poly.pdbx_seq_one_letter_code
_entity_poly.pdbx_strand_id
1 'polypeptide(L)'
;MAIGEDYRANGIVLPLGVLQEVRTGRIKPVFGPGMQSAMYKAPVVGRIKVNKLGCEGDQQAFHNHGGVDKALLQYCSSHYDDWRDELIHIWLGCNMQQRHDGKDPDQLSNQSTSWAQKWSAVRTA
;
A
#
# COMPACT_ATOMS: atom_id res chain seq x y z
N MET A 1 16.36 -15.05 -11.90
CA MET A 1 15.07 -14.37 -11.69
C MET A 1 15.39 -12.89 -11.61
N ALA A 2 15.10 -12.16 -12.69
CA ALA A 2 15.55 -10.79 -12.88
C ALA A 2 14.82 -9.86 -11.90
N ILE A 3 15.58 -9.17 -11.05
CA ILE A 3 15.13 -7.93 -10.42
C ILE A 3 14.98 -6.91 -11.56
N GLY A 4 13.87 -6.16 -11.55
CA GLY A 4 13.43 -5.31 -12.65
C GLY A 4 14.52 -4.39 -13.19
N GLU A 5 14.51 -4.21 -14.51
CA GLU A 5 15.43 -3.32 -15.22
C GLU A 5 15.36 -1.91 -14.62
N ASP A 6 16.50 -1.42 -14.12
CA ASP A 6 16.65 -0.08 -13.59
C ASP A 6 16.19 0.96 -14.64
N TYR A 7 15.28 1.84 -14.26
CA TYR A 7 14.87 3.00 -15.06
C TYR A 7 16.05 3.98 -15.06
N ARG A 8 16.89 3.85 -16.08
CA ARG A 8 18.07 4.70 -16.27
C ARG A 8 17.68 5.99 -16.98
N ALA A 9 17.52 7.07 -16.22
CA ALA A 9 17.67 8.42 -16.77
C ALA A 9 19.14 8.82 -16.63
N ASN A 10 19.86 9.00 -17.76
CA ASN A 10 21.21 9.55 -17.83
C ASN A 10 22.31 8.85 -16.99
N GLY A 11 22.18 7.53 -16.76
CA GLY A 11 23.19 6.75 -16.04
C GLY A 11 23.21 6.95 -14.52
N ILE A 12 22.25 7.69 -13.96
CA ILE A 12 22.04 7.82 -12.52
C ILE A 12 20.96 6.82 -12.12
N VAL A 13 21.30 5.89 -11.21
CA VAL A 13 20.31 5.05 -10.54
C VAL A 13 19.63 5.91 -9.49
N LEU A 14 18.42 6.38 -9.81
CA LEU A 14 17.55 6.92 -8.77
C LEU A 14 17.05 5.73 -7.93
N PRO A 15 16.87 5.88 -6.61
CA PRO A 15 16.19 4.87 -5.82
C PRO A 15 14.69 4.86 -6.15
N LEU A 16 14.07 3.66 -6.27
CA LEU A 16 12.64 3.49 -6.63
C LEU A 16 11.68 4.05 -5.58
N GLY A 17 12.24 4.49 -4.46
CA GLY A 17 11.56 4.78 -3.22
C GLY A 17 12.33 4.21 -2.05
N VAL A 18 12.02 4.75 -0.88
CA VAL A 18 12.58 4.28 0.39
C VAL A 18 11.46 3.64 1.20
N LEU A 19 11.64 2.37 1.58
CA LEU A 19 10.77 1.67 2.52
C LEU A 19 10.78 2.40 3.87
N GLN A 20 9.69 3.06 4.25
CA GLN A 20 9.64 3.84 5.50
C GLN A 20 9.42 2.94 6.72
N GLU A 21 8.50 1.98 6.60
CA GLU A 21 8.14 1.11 7.71
C GLU A 21 7.73 -0.28 7.22
N VAL A 22 8.02 -1.29 8.04
CA VAL A 22 7.43 -2.63 7.93
C VAL A 22 6.42 -2.78 9.05
N ARG A 23 5.24 -3.30 8.73
CA ARG A 23 4.17 -3.49 9.71
C ARG A 23 3.70 -4.94 9.71
N THR A 24 3.46 -5.48 10.90
CA THR A 24 2.92 -6.84 11.07
C THR A 24 1.75 -6.86 12.06
N GLY A 25 0.94 -7.90 12.00
CA GLY A 25 -0.24 -8.04 12.83
C GLY A 25 -0.83 -9.44 12.77
N ARG A 26 -1.51 -9.78 13.87
CA ARG A 26 -2.17 -11.07 14.08
C ARG A 26 -3.66 -10.97 13.83
N ILE A 27 -4.28 -12.10 13.52
CA ILE A 27 -5.73 -12.23 13.40
C ILE A 27 -6.37 -11.87 14.74
N LYS A 28 -7.35 -10.96 14.70
CA LYS A 28 -8.16 -10.53 15.85
C LYS A 28 -9.63 -10.39 15.44
N PRO A 29 -10.58 -10.49 16.36
CA PRO A 29 -11.98 -10.13 16.10
C PRO A 29 -12.10 -8.67 15.64
N VAL A 30 -12.93 -8.40 14.64
CA VAL A 30 -13.16 -7.06 14.06
C VAL A 30 -14.63 -6.89 13.68
N PHE A 31 -15.14 -5.65 13.69
CA PHE A 31 -16.46 -5.24 13.15
C PHE A 31 -17.73 -6.01 13.62
N GLY A 32 -17.63 -7.02 14.48
CA GLY A 32 -18.77 -7.75 15.03
C GLY A 32 -18.47 -9.22 15.34
N PRO A 33 -19.45 -9.96 15.89
CA PRO A 33 -19.29 -11.38 16.23
C PRO A 33 -18.91 -12.24 15.02
N GLY A 34 -17.93 -13.13 15.20
CA GLY A 34 -17.52 -14.10 14.18
C GLY A 34 -16.63 -13.55 13.07
N MET A 35 -16.47 -12.23 12.95
CA MET A 35 -15.58 -11.64 11.95
C MET A 35 -14.18 -11.47 12.50
N GLN A 36 -13.20 -11.99 11.77
CA GLN A 36 -11.79 -11.94 12.13
C GLN A 36 -10.96 -11.36 10.99
N SER A 37 -9.99 -10.53 11.34
CA SER A 37 -9.07 -9.94 10.37
C SER A 37 -7.70 -9.72 11.00
N ALA A 38 -6.67 -9.73 10.16
CA ALA A 38 -5.32 -9.30 10.53
C ALA A 38 -5.01 -7.89 10.00
N MET A 39 -6.01 -7.11 9.57
CA MET A 39 -5.80 -5.80 8.94
C MET A 39 -5.10 -4.78 9.84
N TYR A 40 -5.27 -4.87 11.15
CA TYR A 40 -4.64 -3.97 12.11
C TYR A 40 -3.17 -4.37 12.35
N LYS A 41 -2.27 -3.87 11.49
CA LYS A 41 -0.83 -4.06 11.65
C LYS A 41 -0.16 -2.88 12.37
N ALA A 42 0.81 -3.19 13.20
CA ALA A 42 1.63 -2.22 13.92
C ALA A 42 3.05 -2.15 13.32
N PRO A 43 3.74 -0.99 13.40
CA PRO A 43 5.13 -0.88 12.99
C PRO A 43 6.02 -1.86 13.75
N VAL A 44 6.97 -2.45 13.03
CA VAL A 44 8.03 -3.27 13.62
C VAL A 44 9.24 -2.39 13.87
N VAL A 45 9.79 -2.47 15.08
CA VAL A 45 11.04 -1.79 15.45
C VAL A 45 12.22 -2.71 15.14
N GLY A 46 13.19 -2.21 14.38
CA GLY A 46 14.40 -2.95 14.05
C GLY A 46 14.23 -3.94 12.89
N ARG A 47 15.13 -4.92 12.82
CA ARG A 47 15.16 -5.90 11.72
C ARG A 47 14.12 -7.00 11.94
N ILE A 48 13.49 -7.44 10.86
CA ILE A 48 12.54 -8.55 10.85
C ILE A 48 12.93 -9.58 9.80
N LYS A 49 12.73 -10.86 10.12
CA LYS A 49 12.93 -11.96 9.18
C LYS A 49 11.75 -12.04 8.22
N VAL A 50 12.06 -12.13 6.92
CA VAL A 50 11.09 -12.38 5.86
C VAL A 50 11.31 -13.80 5.33
N ASN A 51 10.25 -14.58 5.23
CA ASN A 51 10.25 -15.93 4.65
C ASN A 51 9.36 -15.99 3.40
N LYS A 52 9.23 -17.17 2.78
CA LYS A 52 8.43 -17.36 1.55
C LYS A 52 6.96 -16.96 1.67
N LEU A 53 6.42 -16.87 2.87
CA LEU A 53 5.01 -16.58 3.15
C LEU A 53 4.80 -15.20 3.81
N GLY A 54 5.87 -14.45 4.09
CA GLY A 54 5.81 -13.09 4.63
C GLY A 54 6.75 -12.84 5.81
N CYS A 55 6.49 -11.74 6.51
CA CYS A 55 7.23 -11.33 7.70
C CYS A 55 6.93 -12.24 8.90
N GLU A 56 7.94 -12.50 9.74
CA GLU A 56 7.77 -13.27 10.98
C GLU A 56 6.73 -12.62 11.91
N GLY A 57 5.78 -13.43 12.40
CA GLY A 57 4.71 -12.96 13.28
C GLY A 57 3.53 -12.27 12.57
N ASP A 58 3.61 -12.07 11.25
CA ASP A 58 2.51 -11.56 10.45
C ASP A 58 1.52 -12.67 10.05
N GLN A 59 0.22 -12.36 10.09
CA GLN A 59 -0.83 -13.32 9.76
C GLN A 59 -1.81 -12.80 8.70
N GLN A 60 -2.54 -13.74 8.10
CA GLN A 60 -3.59 -13.51 7.11
C GLN A 60 -4.82 -14.31 7.52
N ALA A 61 -5.99 -13.67 7.56
CA ALA A 61 -7.22 -14.30 8.07
C ALA A 61 -7.95 -15.13 7.00
N PHE A 62 -7.90 -14.71 5.74
CA PHE A 62 -8.60 -15.39 4.66
C PHE A 62 -7.67 -16.38 3.97
N HIS A 63 -8.08 -17.64 3.85
CA HIS A 63 -7.23 -18.73 3.36
C HIS A 63 -6.76 -18.56 1.89
N ASN A 64 -7.51 -17.81 1.07
CA ASN A 64 -7.10 -17.48 -0.31
C ASN A 64 -6.30 -16.16 -0.40
N HIS A 65 -6.17 -15.43 0.72
CA HIS A 65 -5.20 -14.35 0.86
C HIS A 65 -3.87 -14.97 1.32
N GLY A 66 -2.79 -14.59 0.63
CA GLY A 66 -1.45 -15.09 0.92
C GLY A 66 -0.93 -16.06 -0.13
N GLY A 67 0.04 -16.86 0.28
CA GLY A 67 0.90 -17.61 -0.62
C GLY A 67 2.13 -16.79 -1.05
N VAL A 68 3.03 -17.45 -1.77
CA VAL A 68 4.34 -16.89 -2.15
C VAL A 68 4.19 -15.60 -2.96
N ASP A 69 3.19 -15.55 -3.84
CA ASP A 69 2.93 -14.40 -4.70
C ASP A 69 2.28 -13.21 -3.97
N LYS A 70 1.76 -13.43 -2.76
CA LYS A 70 1.11 -12.41 -1.91
C LYS A 70 1.73 -12.39 -0.51
N ALA A 71 3.04 -12.68 -0.43
CA ALA A 71 3.77 -12.74 0.83
C ALA A 71 3.90 -11.36 1.49
N LEU A 72 3.95 -10.29 0.69
CA LEU A 72 4.07 -8.91 1.15
C LEU A 72 3.07 -8.01 0.39
N LEU A 73 2.49 -7.05 1.10
CA LEU A 73 1.66 -5.98 0.53
C LEU A 73 2.38 -4.65 0.72
N GLN A 74 2.74 -3.99 -0.39
CA GLN A 74 3.34 -2.66 -0.38
C GLN A 74 2.28 -1.60 -0.70
N TYR A 75 2.38 -0.47 -0.01
CA TYR A 75 1.53 0.69 -0.24
C TYR A 75 2.40 1.95 -0.26
N CYS A 76 2.13 2.87 -1.19
CA CYS A 76 2.84 4.14 -1.28
C CYS A 76 2.18 5.15 -0.32
N SER A 77 2.96 5.84 0.51
CA SER A 77 2.36 6.78 1.48
C SER A 77 1.91 8.08 0.86
N SER A 78 2.44 8.46 -0.30
CA SER A 78 1.99 9.67 -0.98
C SER A 78 0.49 9.62 -1.28
N HIS A 79 -0.08 8.43 -1.50
CA HIS A 79 -1.51 8.26 -1.71
C HIS A 79 -2.35 8.67 -0.50
N TYR A 80 -1.80 8.69 0.72
CA TYR A 80 -2.58 9.13 1.89
C TYR A 80 -2.93 10.60 1.87
N ASP A 81 -2.16 11.43 1.15
CA ASP A 81 -2.50 12.84 0.99
C ASP A 81 -3.73 12.96 0.08
N ASP A 82 -3.75 12.25 -1.06
CA ASP A 82 -4.92 12.17 -1.93
C ASP A 82 -6.15 11.62 -1.18
N TRP A 83 -5.99 10.51 -0.43
CA TRP A 83 -7.10 9.95 0.35
C TRP A 83 -7.59 10.88 1.44
N ARG A 84 -6.71 11.66 2.08
CA ARG A 84 -7.11 12.60 3.12
C ARG A 84 -8.03 13.68 2.53
N ASP A 85 -7.72 14.14 1.32
CA ASP A 85 -8.51 15.15 0.62
C ASP A 85 -9.84 14.57 0.10
N GLU A 86 -9.83 13.34 -0.39
CA GLU A 86 -11.04 12.65 -0.88
C GLU A 86 -11.97 12.19 0.25
N LEU A 87 -11.39 11.72 1.36
CA LEU A 87 -12.09 11.11 2.49
C LEU A 87 -12.08 12.02 3.70
N ILE A 88 -12.26 13.33 3.49
CA ILE A 88 -12.39 14.38 4.54
C ILE A 88 -13.35 14.02 5.71
N HIS A 89 -14.05 12.89 5.65
CA HIS A 89 -14.88 12.36 6.73
C HIS A 89 -14.57 10.94 7.25
N ILE A 90 -13.51 10.21 6.82
CA ILE A 90 -13.27 8.81 7.27
C ILE A 90 -11.78 8.48 7.48
N TRP A 91 -11.44 8.00 8.69
CA TRP A 91 -10.10 7.60 9.16
C TRP A 91 -9.59 6.33 8.43
N LEU A 92 -8.37 6.33 7.87
CA LEU A 92 -7.76 5.16 7.22
C LEU A 92 -6.36 4.83 7.78
N GLY A 93 -6.13 3.54 8.05
CA GLY A 93 -4.81 2.96 8.35
C GLY A 93 -4.46 1.81 7.39
N CYS A 94 -3.27 1.83 6.79
CA CYS A 94 -2.73 0.79 5.89
C CYS A 94 -1.19 0.60 6.01
N ASN A 95 -0.68 -0.47 5.38
CA ASN A 95 0.45 -1.27 5.87
C ASN A 95 1.88 -0.97 5.41
N MET A 96 2.11 0.05 4.61
CA MET A 96 3.46 0.46 4.23
C MET A 96 3.41 1.90 3.80
N GLN A 97 4.44 2.66 4.12
CA GLN A 97 4.58 4.06 3.74
C GLN A 97 5.85 4.20 2.93
N GLN A 98 5.78 4.91 1.81
CA GLN A 98 6.90 5.28 0.94
C GLN A 98 6.63 6.68 0.42
N ARG A 99 7.56 7.60 0.69
CA ARG A 99 7.53 8.98 0.17
C ARG A 99 8.33 9.02 -1.13
N HIS A 100 7.78 9.68 -2.15
CA HIS A 100 8.52 10.09 -3.34
C HIS A 100 9.06 11.51 -3.10
N ASP A 101 10.35 11.71 -3.28
CA ASP A 101 11.03 13.00 -3.20
C ASP A 101 11.02 13.69 -4.57
N GLY A 102 10.19 14.73 -4.68
CA GLY A 102 10.30 15.79 -5.70
C GLY A 102 9.29 15.73 -6.84
N LYS A 103 8.31 16.65 -6.84
CA LYS A 103 8.21 17.81 -7.77
C LYS A 103 6.98 18.69 -7.47
N ASP A 104 7.09 19.92 -7.98
CA ASP A 104 6.37 21.20 -7.80
C ASP A 104 4.82 21.16 -7.88
N PRO A 105 4.07 21.78 -6.94
CA PRO A 105 2.60 21.74 -6.86
C PRO A 105 1.83 22.62 -7.87
N ASP A 106 2.48 23.45 -8.69
CA ASP A 106 1.77 24.52 -9.43
C ASP A 106 1.22 24.16 -10.83
N GLN A 107 0.92 22.88 -11.12
CA GLN A 107 0.53 22.45 -12.49
C GLN A 107 -0.75 21.63 -12.64
N LEU A 108 -1.66 21.54 -11.66
CA LEU A 108 -2.92 20.80 -11.88
C LEU A 108 -4.16 21.60 -11.46
N SER A 109 -4.32 22.78 -12.04
CA SER A 109 -5.65 23.39 -12.15
C SER A 109 -6.44 22.72 -13.28
N ASN A 110 -7.66 22.31 -12.94
CA ASN A 110 -8.81 22.19 -13.84
C ASN A 110 -8.92 20.92 -14.70
N GLN A 111 -9.37 19.80 -14.11
CA GLN A 111 -10.37 18.89 -14.69
C GLN A 111 -11.14 18.12 -13.59
N SER A 112 -12.14 18.76 -12.98
CA SER A 112 -13.11 18.05 -12.13
C SER A 112 -14.08 17.26 -13.01
N THR A 113 -13.79 15.98 -13.25
CA THR A 113 -14.81 15.01 -13.68
C THR A 113 -15.20 14.17 -12.47
N SER A 114 -16.51 14.11 -12.20
CA SER A 114 -17.06 13.42 -11.04
C SER A 114 -16.80 11.91 -11.10
N TRP A 115 -16.58 11.31 -9.92
CA TRP A 115 -16.28 9.90 -9.69
C TRP A 115 -17.19 8.90 -10.42
N ALA A 116 -18.45 9.26 -10.68
CA ALA A 116 -19.41 8.42 -11.38
C ALA A 116 -19.02 8.14 -12.85
N GLN A 117 -18.30 9.06 -13.51
CA GLN A 117 -17.88 8.89 -14.90
C GLN A 117 -16.67 7.96 -15.05
N LYS A 118 -15.78 7.88 -14.05
CA LYS A 118 -14.60 6.99 -14.10
C LYS A 118 -14.98 5.53 -13.88
N TRP A 119 -16.00 5.23 -13.09
CA TRP A 119 -16.38 3.84 -12.77
C TRP A 119 -17.37 3.20 -13.79
N SER A 120 -17.98 3.97 -14.68
CA SER A 120 -18.82 3.40 -15.75
C SER A 120 -18.02 2.85 -16.93
N ALA A 121 -16.82 3.37 -17.19
CA ALA A 121 -16.01 3.01 -18.37
C ALA A 121 -15.32 1.64 -18.28
N VAL A 122 -15.26 1.00 -17.11
CA VAL A 122 -14.54 -0.27 -16.90
C VAL A 122 -15.48 -1.49 -16.91
N ARG A 123 -16.81 -1.30 -17.02
CA ARG A 123 -17.77 -2.42 -17.00
C ARG A 123 -18.36 -2.83 -18.35
N THR A 124 -17.92 -2.22 -19.45
CA THR A 124 -18.22 -2.74 -20.80
C THR A 124 -17.08 -2.38 -21.75
N ALA A 125 -16.10 -3.29 -21.86
CA ALA A 125 -15.30 -3.58 -23.05
C ALA A 125 -14.80 -5.03 -22.92
#